data_AF-A0A9P1BML4-F1
#
_entry.id   AF-A0A9P1BML4-F1
#
_cell.length_a   1.000
_cell.length_b   1.000
_cell.length_c   1.000
_cell.angle_alpha   90.00
_cell.angle_beta   90.00
_cell.angle_gamma   90.00
#
_symmetry.space_group_name_H-M   'P 1'
#
loop_
_entity.id
_entity.type
_entity.pdbx_description
1 polymer ?
#
loop_
_entity_poly.entity_id
_entity_poly.type
_entity_poly.pdbx_seq_one_letter_code
_entity_poly.pdbx_strand_id
1 'polypeptide(L)'
;MGNQVPLERCGSYCHACDPTKDGSLPCSSGYVGSEEFVETREVKQMHAWTSPAGTPRGGDRPTASQSGTGLGLRRTPTSALNRSGTMSQATITTSQEVGVLEGLLGRLTGLEEKTLQYPDGSTFTGCLRNGLRHGPGVFRSHTEIYEGEWQDDVQHGAGRQIWNDGRCYEGQYVKGHFSGKGKMVWKTPKGDMCYQGEYLDDLKHGMGKFTWPDGRCYDGEWLCGKRHGRGAYTTSRGDYRIGYWSEDRFIRWEQNSCEQDSLNRMLR
;
A
#
# COMPACT_ATOMS: atom_id res chain seq x y z
N MET A 1 30.62 -0.82 33.62
CA MET A 1 30.15 0.59 33.54
C MET A 1 29.51 0.74 32.17
N GLY A 2 28.18 0.78 32.13
CA GLY A 2 27.40 0.66 30.90
C GLY A 2 27.30 1.98 30.16
N ASN A 3 27.63 1.97 28.87
CA ASN A 3 27.37 3.07 27.96
C ASN A 3 25.90 3.04 27.54
N GLN A 4 25.14 4.05 27.96
CA GLN A 4 23.82 4.36 27.44
C GLN A 4 23.97 5.05 26.09
N VAL A 5 23.34 4.50 25.06
CA VAL A 5 23.16 5.17 23.76
C VAL A 5 21.84 5.95 23.84
N PRO A 6 21.79 7.24 23.49
CA PRO A 6 20.57 8.03 23.59
C PRO A 6 19.58 7.66 22.48
N LEU A 7 18.30 7.49 22.86
CA LEU A 7 17.17 7.45 21.95
C LEU A 7 17.04 8.81 21.25
N GLU A 8 17.41 8.88 19.97
CA GLU A 8 17.13 10.06 19.16
C GLU A 8 15.62 10.19 18.94
N ARG A 9 15.12 11.39 19.24
CA ARG A 9 13.75 11.85 19.00
C ARG A 9 13.47 11.79 17.49
N CYS A 10 12.52 10.96 17.06
CA CYS A 10 11.75 11.24 15.85
C CYS A 10 10.88 12.47 16.10
N GLY A 11 11.42 13.65 15.84
CA GLY A 11 10.70 14.90 15.77
C GLY A 11 10.40 15.24 14.32
N SER A 12 9.29 14.75 13.79
CA SER A 12 8.65 15.30 12.60
C SER A 12 7.20 15.63 12.98
N TYR A 13 6.96 16.91 13.25
CA TYR A 13 5.63 17.48 13.41
C TYR A 13 4.86 17.25 12.11
N CYS A 14 3.76 16.51 12.17
CA CYS A 14 2.78 16.48 11.11
C CYS A 14 2.15 17.88 10.97
N HIS A 15 2.34 18.53 9.82
CA HIS A 15 1.65 19.79 9.50
C HIS A 15 0.11 19.63 9.47
N ALA A 16 -0.40 18.40 9.50
CA ALA A 16 -1.82 18.06 9.44
C ALA A 16 -2.51 17.89 10.81
N CYS A 17 -1.77 17.84 11.93
CA CYS A 17 -2.36 17.66 13.26
C CYS A 17 -2.08 18.86 14.18
N ASP A 18 -2.45 20.07 13.77
CA ASP A 18 -2.55 21.21 14.70
C ASP A 18 -3.99 21.30 15.24
N PRO A 19 -4.29 20.70 16.41
CA PRO A 19 -5.63 20.78 17.02
C PRO A 19 -5.95 22.18 17.58
N THR A 20 -5.04 23.16 17.45
CA THR A 20 -5.23 24.51 17.98
C THR A 20 -5.68 25.53 16.95
N LYS A 21 -5.88 25.14 15.68
CA LYS A 21 -6.18 26.08 14.59
C LYS A 21 -7.60 26.14 14.05
N ASP A 22 -8.51 25.24 14.41
CA ASP A 22 -9.93 25.42 14.08
C ASP A 22 -10.80 25.22 15.32
N GLY A 23 -11.10 26.35 15.96
CA GLY A 23 -12.15 26.45 16.96
C GLY A 23 -13.53 26.37 16.29
N SER A 24 -14.04 25.15 16.08
CA SER A 24 -15.47 24.92 15.85
C SER A 24 -15.87 23.45 16.05
N LEU A 25 -16.42 23.17 17.25
CA LEU A 25 -17.48 22.23 17.63
C LEU A 25 -17.42 20.72 17.21
N PRO A 26 -17.95 19.81 18.07
CA PRO A 26 -17.85 18.37 17.85
C PRO A 26 -18.81 17.88 16.76
N CYS A 27 -18.29 17.04 15.84
CA CYS A 27 -19.10 16.42 14.81
C CYS A 27 -19.92 15.26 15.37
N SER A 28 -21.24 15.44 15.35
CA SER A 28 -22.25 14.44 15.63
C SER A 28 -22.32 13.39 14.52
N SER A 29 -22.44 12.13 14.93
CA SER A 29 -23.07 10.99 14.23
C SER A 29 -23.93 11.38 13.02
N GLY A 30 -23.61 10.83 11.84
CA GLY A 30 -24.45 10.92 10.65
C GLY A 30 -23.94 10.05 9.51
N TYR A 31 -24.34 8.78 9.49
CA TYR A 31 -24.20 7.87 8.35
C TYR A 31 -25.37 8.15 7.38
N VAL A 32 -25.12 8.75 6.21
CA VAL A 32 -25.96 8.63 5.00
C VAL A 32 -25.05 8.85 3.77
N GLY A 33 -25.15 7.96 2.77
CA GLY A 33 -24.26 7.92 1.62
C GLY A 33 -24.72 8.70 0.38
N SER A 34 -24.14 8.25 -0.74
CA SER A 34 -24.34 8.59 -2.17
C SER A 34 -23.48 9.72 -2.78
N GLU A 35 -22.62 9.26 -3.70
CA GLU A 35 -22.16 9.80 -4.99
C GLU A 35 -22.22 11.32 -5.25
N GLU A 36 -21.08 11.94 -5.62
CA GLU A 36 -20.85 12.40 -7.00
C GLU A 36 -19.42 12.92 -7.21
N PHE A 37 -18.92 12.66 -8.42
CA PHE A 37 -17.70 13.19 -9.03
C PHE A 37 -17.71 14.73 -9.10
N VAL A 38 -16.59 15.39 -8.77
CA VAL A 38 -16.21 16.64 -9.45
C VAL A 38 -14.70 16.68 -9.70
N GLU A 39 -14.40 16.76 -10.99
CA GLU A 39 -13.13 17.03 -11.64
C GLU A 39 -12.78 18.52 -11.56
N THR A 40 -11.56 18.89 -11.14
CA THR A 40 -11.00 20.24 -11.41
C THR A 40 -9.51 20.20 -11.73
N ARG A 41 -9.26 20.24 -13.05
CA ARG A 41 -8.27 20.98 -13.86
C ARG A 41 -7.05 21.67 -13.21
N GLU A 42 -5.92 21.40 -13.89
CA GLU A 42 -4.87 22.30 -14.39
C GLU A 42 -4.16 23.28 -13.44
N VAL A 43 -2.85 23.07 -13.27
CA VAL A 43 -1.88 24.17 -13.08
C VAL A 43 -0.76 24.06 -14.12
N LYS A 44 -0.55 25.18 -14.81
CA LYS A 44 0.36 25.42 -15.94
C LYS A 44 1.84 25.45 -15.58
N GLN A 45 2.60 25.12 -16.62
CA GLN A 45 4.03 25.28 -16.89
C GLN A 45 4.70 26.59 -16.46
N MET A 46 5.99 26.50 -16.13
CA MET A 46 7.12 27.45 -16.31
C MET A 46 8.42 26.65 -16.05
N HIS A 47 9.58 26.74 -16.72
CA HIS A 47 10.09 27.44 -17.89
C HIS A 47 11.30 26.66 -18.43
N ALA A 48 11.52 26.76 -19.74
CA ALA A 48 12.64 26.21 -20.50
C ALA A 48 13.96 26.99 -20.33
N TRP A 49 15.08 26.33 -20.55
CA TRP A 49 16.34 26.95 -20.98
C TRP A 49 16.71 26.45 -22.39
N THR A 50 17.11 27.40 -23.23
CA THR A 50 17.34 27.35 -24.68
C THR A 50 18.83 27.10 -25.02
N SER A 51 19.13 26.13 -25.91
CA SER A 51 19.72 26.29 -27.29
C SER A 51 21.27 26.29 -27.40
N PRO A 52 21.91 26.20 -28.60
CA PRO A 52 21.42 25.92 -29.98
C PRO A 52 22.29 24.97 -30.91
N ALA A 53 21.70 24.69 -32.10
CA ALA A 53 22.28 24.48 -33.46
C ALA A 53 22.96 23.13 -33.84
N GLY A 54 22.80 22.54 -35.04
CA GLY A 54 22.03 22.88 -36.26
C GLY A 54 22.17 21.81 -37.38
N THR A 55 21.04 21.49 -38.07
CA THR A 55 20.76 21.28 -39.53
C THR A 55 21.79 20.68 -40.54
N PRO A 56 21.39 20.26 -41.78
CA PRO A 56 20.50 19.14 -42.20
C PRO A 56 20.99 18.40 -43.50
N ARG A 57 20.11 17.58 -44.13
CA ARG A 57 20.07 16.99 -45.53
C ARG A 57 20.11 15.45 -45.49
N GLY A 58 19.36 14.67 -46.27
CA GLY A 58 18.39 14.87 -47.36
C GLY A 58 18.12 13.52 -48.07
N GLY A 59 17.00 13.40 -48.80
CA GLY A 59 16.68 12.39 -49.83
C GLY A 59 16.47 10.94 -49.32
N ASP A 60 15.68 10.04 -49.89
CA ASP A 60 14.80 10.06 -51.07
C ASP A 60 13.81 8.87 -50.94
N ARG A 61 12.62 9.03 -51.52
CA ARG A 61 11.68 7.94 -51.87
C ARG A 61 12.25 7.11 -53.04
N PRO A 62 11.80 5.85 -53.19
CA PRO A 62 10.88 5.62 -54.31
C PRO A 62 9.74 4.64 -54.01
N THR A 63 8.66 4.87 -54.75
CA THR A 63 7.49 4.03 -54.97
C THR A 63 7.78 2.87 -55.92
N ALA A 64 7.19 1.69 -55.69
CA ALA A 64 6.85 0.75 -56.75
C ALA A 64 5.65 -0.11 -56.37
N SER A 65 4.61 -0.01 -57.21
CA SER A 65 3.47 -0.91 -57.35
C SER A 65 3.86 -2.23 -58.00
N GLN A 66 3.18 -3.34 -57.68
CA GLN A 66 2.41 -4.13 -58.65
C GLN A 66 1.71 -5.34 -58.02
N SER A 67 0.59 -5.68 -58.66
CA SER A 67 -0.45 -6.66 -58.41
C SER A 67 -0.07 -8.12 -58.71
N GLY A 68 -0.79 -9.09 -58.12
CA GLY A 68 -0.78 -10.47 -58.57
C GLY A 68 -1.81 -11.37 -57.87
N THR A 69 -2.92 -11.62 -58.54
CA THR A 69 -4.05 -12.51 -58.21
C THR A 69 -3.71 -14.01 -58.29
N GLY A 70 -4.40 -14.86 -57.52
CA GLY A 70 -4.40 -16.32 -57.75
C GLY A 70 -5.33 -17.12 -56.83
N LEU A 71 -6.58 -17.31 -57.24
CA LEU A 71 -7.55 -18.25 -56.67
C LEU A 71 -7.28 -19.68 -57.15
N GLY A 72 -7.46 -20.68 -56.27
CA GLY A 72 -7.46 -22.10 -56.63
C GLY A 72 -8.14 -22.96 -55.56
N LEU A 73 -9.41 -23.31 -55.80
CA LEU A 73 -10.25 -24.22 -54.99
C LEU A 73 -10.31 -25.62 -55.62
N ARG A 74 -10.66 -26.61 -54.77
CA ARG A 74 -11.13 -28.01 -55.04
C ARG A 74 -9.99 -29.06 -55.15
N ARG A 75 -10.08 -30.28 -54.60
CA ARG A 75 -11.19 -31.13 -54.11
C ARG A 75 -10.62 -32.29 -53.25
N THR A 76 -11.41 -32.78 -52.29
CA THR A 76 -11.25 -34.06 -51.55
C THR A 76 -11.88 -35.23 -52.37
N PRO A 77 -11.81 -36.55 -52.00
CA PRO A 77 -12.41 -37.11 -50.75
C PRO A 77 -11.82 -38.41 -50.11
N THR A 78 -12.20 -38.57 -48.83
CA THR A 78 -12.63 -39.79 -48.07
C THR A 78 -11.69 -40.92 -47.62
N SER A 79 -11.59 -41.10 -46.29
CA SER A 79 -12.01 -42.26 -45.44
C SER A 79 -11.34 -42.10 -44.05
N ALA A 80 -11.82 -42.53 -42.87
CA ALA A 80 -13.07 -43.06 -42.32
C ALA A 80 -13.06 -42.78 -40.78
N LEU A 81 -14.18 -43.04 -40.11
CA LEU A 81 -14.52 -42.74 -38.70
C LEU A 81 -13.61 -43.40 -37.63
N ASN A 82 -13.41 -42.73 -36.47
CA ASN A 82 -14.00 -43.14 -35.18
C ASN A 82 -13.65 -42.25 -33.95
N ARG A 83 -14.70 -42.02 -33.13
CA ARG A 83 -14.78 -41.92 -31.64
C ARG A 83 -14.29 -40.68 -30.85
N SER A 84 -15.31 -40.01 -30.28
CA SER A 84 -15.47 -39.56 -28.88
C SER A 84 -14.28 -38.99 -28.10
N GLY A 85 -14.37 -37.70 -27.76
CA GLY A 85 -13.60 -37.07 -26.68
C GLY A 85 -13.61 -35.55 -26.80
N THR A 86 -14.53 -34.86 -26.12
CA THR A 86 -14.43 -33.41 -25.90
C THR A 86 -13.30 -33.14 -24.92
N MET A 87 -12.08 -33.01 -25.45
CA MET A 87 -10.93 -32.43 -24.75
C MET A 87 -10.93 -30.93 -25.02
N SER A 88 -11.10 -30.14 -23.96
CA SER A 88 -10.80 -28.71 -23.96
C SER A 88 -9.33 -28.54 -24.36
N GLN A 89 -9.07 -27.99 -25.54
CA GLN A 89 -7.72 -27.68 -25.98
C GLN A 89 -7.20 -26.49 -25.17
N ALA A 90 -6.40 -26.77 -24.14
CA ALA A 90 -5.56 -25.77 -23.52
C ALA A 90 -4.36 -25.52 -24.46
N THR A 91 -4.26 -24.32 -25.02
CA THR A 91 -3.13 -23.91 -25.84
C THR A 91 -1.90 -23.84 -24.95
N ILE A 92 -0.99 -24.80 -25.09
CA ILE A 92 0.33 -24.76 -24.43
C ILE A 92 1.15 -23.73 -25.20
N THR A 93 1.26 -22.52 -24.64
CA THR A 93 2.15 -21.50 -25.21
C THR A 93 3.58 -21.89 -24.85
N THR A 94 4.43 -22.02 -25.86
CA THR A 94 5.81 -22.47 -25.66
C THR A 94 6.65 -21.38 -24.97
N SER A 95 7.68 -21.76 -24.20
CA SER A 95 8.52 -20.81 -23.45
C SER A 95 9.20 -19.75 -24.33
N GLN A 96 9.47 -20.05 -25.60
CA GLN A 96 9.97 -19.09 -26.58
C GLN A 96 8.92 -18.04 -27.00
N GLU A 97 7.65 -18.42 -27.14
CA GLU A 97 6.56 -17.49 -27.48
C GLU A 97 6.21 -16.59 -26.29
N VAL A 98 6.26 -17.12 -25.06
CA VAL A 98 6.11 -16.33 -23.82
C VAL A 98 7.22 -15.28 -23.72
N GLY A 99 8.48 -15.64 -23.96
CA GLY A 99 9.59 -14.69 -23.93
C GLY A 99 9.51 -13.57 -24.98
N VAL A 100 8.97 -13.86 -26.17
CA VAL A 100 8.72 -12.85 -27.21
C VAL A 100 7.60 -11.90 -26.80
N LEU A 101 6.51 -12.42 -26.23
CA LEU A 101 5.38 -11.61 -25.77
C LEU A 101 5.75 -10.76 -24.54
N GLU A 102 6.47 -11.29 -23.57
CA GLU A 102 7.03 -10.54 -22.43
C GLU A 102 7.96 -9.41 -22.92
N GLY A 103 8.83 -9.71 -23.89
CA GLY A 103 9.71 -8.72 -24.51
C GLY A 103 9.01 -7.66 -25.39
N LEU A 104 7.80 -7.95 -25.88
CA LEU A 104 6.95 -7.01 -26.61
C LEU A 104 6.10 -6.16 -25.64
N LEU A 105 5.52 -6.78 -24.62
CA LEU A 105 4.79 -6.11 -23.54
C LEU A 105 5.71 -5.17 -22.75
N GLY A 106 6.93 -5.58 -22.42
CA GLY A 106 7.91 -4.70 -21.78
C GLY A 106 8.27 -3.49 -22.67
N ARG A 107 8.41 -3.69 -23.98
CA ARG A 107 8.65 -2.59 -24.95
C ARG A 107 7.44 -1.66 -25.12
N LEU A 108 6.22 -2.17 -25.01
CA LEU A 108 4.99 -1.40 -25.15
C LEU A 108 4.61 -0.66 -23.86
N THR A 109 4.92 -1.23 -22.70
CA THR A 109 4.59 -0.66 -21.38
C THR A 109 5.74 0.16 -20.78
N GLY A 110 6.97 0.00 -21.30
CA GLY A 110 8.17 0.55 -20.69
C GLY A 110 8.53 -0.12 -19.36
N LEU A 111 7.94 -1.29 -19.05
CA LEU A 111 8.22 -2.07 -17.86
C LEU A 111 9.31 -3.11 -18.14
N GLU A 112 10.39 -3.06 -17.39
CA GLU A 112 11.51 -4.02 -17.46
C GLU A 112 11.65 -4.74 -16.13
N GLU A 113 11.62 -6.06 -16.12
CA GLU A 113 11.95 -6.82 -14.91
C GLU A 113 13.47 -7.01 -14.81
N LYS A 114 14.05 -6.64 -13.66
CA LYS A 114 15.50 -6.68 -13.47
C LYS A 114 15.90 -6.95 -12.03
N THR A 115 17.08 -7.54 -11.88
CA THR A 115 17.81 -7.56 -10.60
C THR A 115 18.92 -6.51 -10.63
N LEU A 116 18.86 -5.55 -9.71
CA LEU A 116 19.86 -4.52 -9.47
C LEU A 116 20.65 -4.86 -8.21
N GLN A 117 21.97 -4.70 -8.29
CA GLN A 117 22.87 -4.72 -7.14
C GLN A 117 23.46 -3.33 -6.96
N TYR A 118 23.38 -2.80 -5.74
CA TYR A 118 23.86 -1.46 -5.42
C TYR A 118 25.23 -1.52 -4.74
N PRO A 119 26.02 -0.42 -4.78
CA PRO A 119 27.36 -0.38 -4.16
C PRO A 119 27.37 -0.66 -2.66
N ASP A 120 26.27 -0.39 -1.97
CA ASP A 120 26.09 -0.66 -0.53
C ASP A 120 25.72 -2.13 -0.24
N GLY A 121 25.73 -3.00 -1.25
CA GLY A 121 25.36 -4.41 -1.15
C GLY A 121 23.86 -4.69 -1.11
N SER A 122 23.01 -3.66 -1.11
CA SER A 122 21.57 -3.86 -1.24
C SER A 122 21.21 -4.40 -2.63
N THR A 123 20.06 -5.05 -2.73
CA THR A 123 19.55 -5.61 -3.99
C THR A 123 18.10 -5.25 -4.20
N PHE A 124 17.72 -5.07 -5.46
CA PHE A 124 16.33 -4.96 -5.88
C PHE A 124 16.06 -5.99 -6.97
N THR A 125 14.95 -6.72 -6.87
CA THR A 125 14.44 -7.58 -7.94
C THR A 125 12.99 -7.22 -8.18
N GLY A 126 12.66 -6.74 -9.38
CA GLY A 126 11.30 -6.38 -9.73
C GLY A 126 11.21 -5.52 -10.98
N CYS A 127 10.04 -4.91 -11.15
CA CYS A 127 9.74 -4.09 -12.31
C CYS A 127 10.39 -2.69 -12.22
N LEU A 128 10.87 -2.21 -13.37
CA LEU A 128 11.41 -0.88 -13.59
C LEU A 128 10.60 -0.17 -14.66
N ARG A 129 10.38 1.13 -14.52
CA ARG A 129 9.83 2.01 -15.55
C ARG A 129 10.71 3.23 -15.71
N ASN A 130 11.22 3.46 -16.92
CA ASN A 130 12.19 4.53 -17.20
C ASN A 130 13.44 4.48 -16.27
N GLY A 131 13.87 3.26 -15.90
CA GLY A 131 15.02 3.05 -15.01
C GLY A 131 14.74 3.20 -13.51
N LEU A 132 13.52 3.60 -13.11
CA LEU A 132 13.10 3.72 -11.71
C LEU A 132 12.29 2.49 -11.29
N ARG A 133 12.37 2.08 -10.02
CA ARG A 133 11.53 0.99 -9.48
C ARG A 133 10.06 1.37 -9.61
N HIS A 134 9.27 0.48 -10.20
CA HIS A 134 7.87 0.73 -10.48
C HIS A 134 7.08 -0.58 -10.54
N GLY A 135 5.90 -0.63 -9.94
CA GLY A 135 5.12 -1.86 -9.82
C GLY A 135 5.70 -2.82 -8.76
N PRO A 136 5.39 -4.12 -8.84
CA PRO A 136 5.84 -5.09 -7.85
C PRO A 136 7.37 -5.24 -7.81
N GLY A 137 7.93 -5.37 -6.62
CA GLY A 137 9.36 -5.66 -6.46
C GLY A 137 9.78 -5.92 -5.02
N VAL A 138 10.94 -6.56 -4.88
CA VAL A 138 11.57 -6.91 -3.61
C VAL A 138 12.88 -6.14 -3.49
N PHE A 139 12.99 -5.31 -2.46
CA PHE A 139 14.23 -4.65 -2.05
C PHE A 139 14.78 -5.32 -0.79
N ARG A 140 16.09 -5.56 -0.76
CA ARG A 140 16.80 -6.16 0.38
C ARG A 140 18.01 -5.31 0.69
N SER A 141 18.12 -4.85 1.93
CA SER A 141 19.30 -4.18 2.46
C SER A 141 19.90 -5.00 3.61
N HIS A 142 20.94 -4.46 4.24
CA HIS A 142 21.53 -5.02 5.45
C HIS A 142 20.58 -4.97 6.67
N THR A 143 19.59 -4.08 6.66
CA THR A 143 18.74 -3.78 7.82
C THR A 143 17.29 -4.16 7.61
N GLU A 144 16.84 -4.31 6.38
CA GLU A 144 15.43 -4.53 6.07
C GLU A 144 15.20 -5.24 4.74
N ILE A 145 14.00 -5.80 4.61
CA ILE A 145 13.46 -6.36 3.39
C ILE A 145 12.11 -5.71 3.16
N TYR A 146 11.89 -5.13 1.99
CA TYR A 146 10.59 -4.66 1.53
C TYR A 146 10.15 -5.47 0.32
N GLU A 147 8.93 -5.98 0.35
CA GLU A 147 8.26 -6.64 -0.76
C GLU A 147 6.92 -5.95 -0.96
N GLY A 148 6.70 -5.38 -2.13
CA GLY A 148 5.47 -4.63 -2.38
C GLY A 148 5.51 -3.85 -3.68
N GLU A 149 4.55 -2.94 -3.82
CA GLU A 149 4.48 -2.06 -4.97
C GLU A 149 5.43 -0.87 -4.81
N TRP A 150 5.90 -0.39 -5.96
CA TRP A 150 6.78 0.76 -6.12
C TRP A 150 6.15 1.75 -7.09
N GLN A 151 6.35 3.03 -6.85
CA GLN A 151 6.00 4.09 -7.77
C GLN A 151 7.18 5.05 -7.87
N ASP A 152 7.90 4.95 -8.98
CA ASP A 152 8.98 5.86 -9.37
C ASP A 152 10.02 5.99 -8.24
N ASP A 153 10.59 4.85 -7.85
CA ASP A 153 11.56 4.64 -6.76
C ASP A 153 11.06 4.80 -5.32
N VAL A 154 9.76 5.01 -5.12
CA VAL A 154 9.16 5.16 -3.79
C VAL A 154 8.21 4.00 -3.49
N GLN A 155 8.21 3.49 -2.25
CA GLN A 155 7.23 2.47 -1.83
C GLN A 155 5.81 3.03 -1.95
N HIS A 156 4.92 2.24 -2.52
CA HIS A 156 3.54 2.62 -2.79
C HIS A 156 2.63 1.40 -2.69
N GLY A 157 1.31 1.59 -2.66
CA GLY A 157 0.33 0.50 -2.76
C GLY A 157 0.45 -0.51 -1.62
N ALA A 158 0.17 -1.78 -1.88
CA ALA A 158 0.34 -2.83 -0.89
C ALA A 158 1.81 -3.20 -0.71
N GLY A 159 2.25 -3.37 0.53
CA GLY A 159 3.62 -3.79 0.83
C GLY A 159 3.79 -4.44 2.19
N ARG A 160 4.88 -5.19 2.30
CA ARG A 160 5.33 -5.87 3.50
C ARG A 160 6.80 -5.56 3.75
N GLN A 161 7.09 -4.99 4.91
CA GLN A 161 8.44 -4.62 5.33
C GLN A 161 8.82 -5.38 6.59
N ILE A 162 9.99 -6.01 6.58
CA ILE A 162 10.59 -6.68 7.73
C ILE A 162 11.90 -5.95 8.05
N TRP A 163 12.09 -5.60 9.32
CA TRP A 163 13.35 -5.08 9.83
C TRP A 163 14.16 -6.18 10.50
N ASN A 164 15.48 -5.98 10.58
CA ASN A 164 16.41 -6.92 11.21
C ASN A 164 16.15 -7.15 12.72
N ASP A 165 15.49 -6.21 13.40
CA ASP A 165 15.03 -6.34 14.78
C ASP A 165 13.77 -7.22 14.93
N GLY A 166 13.27 -7.77 13.81
CA GLY A 166 12.10 -8.65 13.75
C GLY A 166 10.77 -7.92 13.65
N ARG A 167 10.75 -6.58 13.67
CA ARG A 167 9.53 -5.83 13.35
C ARG A 167 9.03 -6.20 11.96
N CYS A 168 7.72 -6.19 11.78
CA CYS A 168 7.08 -6.45 10.49
C CYS A 168 5.88 -5.54 10.32
N TYR A 169 5.82 -4.83 9.19
CA TYR A 169 4.65 -4.09 8.74
C TYR A 169 4.08 -4.77 7.50
N GLU A 170 2.77 -4.86 7.43
CA GLU A 170 2.03 -5.30 6.25
C GLU A 170 0.81 -4.39 6.09
N GLY A 171 0.72 -3.66 4.99
CA GLY A 171 -0.31 -2.65 4.82
C GLY A 171 -0.11 -1.80 3.57
N GLN A 172 -0.74 -0.62 3.55
CA GLN A 172 -0.66 0.30 2.42
C GLN A 172 0.46 1.33 2.62
N TYR A 173 1.08 1.71 1.52
CA TYR A 173 2.10 2.75 1.44
C TYR A 173 1.64 3.87 0.52
N VAL A 174 1.89 5.11 0.91
CA VAL A 174 1.74 6.29 0.06
C VAL A 174 2.99 7.13 0.21
N LYS A 175 3.72 7.33 -0.90
CA LYS A 175 4.96 8.13 -0.94
C LYS A 175 5.99 7.70 0.11
N GLY A 176 6.13 6.38 0.33
CA GLY A 176 7.12 5.84 1.27
C GLY A 176 6.64 5.77 2.72
N HIS A 177 5.45 6.25 3.03
CA HIS A 177 4.89 6.24 4.38
C HIS A 177 3.79 5.20 4.52
N PHE A 178 3.68 4.58 5.71
CA PHE A 178 2.51 3.77 6.04
C PHE A 178 1.26 4.63 5.99
N SER A 179 0.25 4.12 5.31
CA SER A 179 -1.02 4.82 5.11
C SER A 179 -2.16 3.81 5.08
N GLY A 180 -3.39 4.28 5.13
CA GLY A 180 -4.58 3.43 5.08
C GLY A 180 -4.55 2.30 6.11
N LYS A 181 -5.04 1.11 5.75
CA LYS A 181 -5.07 -0.03 6.67
C LYS A 181 -3.73 -0.76 6.68
N GLY A 182 -3.25 -1.10 7.88
CA GLY A 182 -2.04 -1.89 8.06
C GLY A 182 -1.97 -2.63 9.39
N LYS A 183 -1.03 -3.56 9.46
CA LYS A 183 -0.71 -4.34 10.64
C LYS A 183 0.79 -4.22 10.91
N MET A 184 1.14 -3.76 12.10
CA MET A 184 2.52 -3.73 12.59
C MET A 184 2.68 -4.73 13.73
N VAL A 185 3.72 -5.54 13.67
CA VAL A 185 4.10 -6.50 14.69
C VAL A 185 5.49 -6.15 15.20
N TRP A 186 5.61 -6.03 16.52
CA TRP A 186 6.88 -5.87 17.23
C TRP A 186 7.19 -7.15 18.00
N LYS A 187 8.39 -7.69 17.80
CA LYS A 187 8.87 -8.84 18.58
C LYS A 187 9.36 -8.36 19.93
N THR A 188 8.88 -8.97 21.01
CA THR A 188 9.36 -8.72 22.37
C THR A 188 9.74 -10.04 23.04
N PRO A 189 10.61 -10.04 24.06
CA PRO A 189 10.94 -11.25 24.81
C PRO A 189 9.73 -11.93 25.48
N LYS A 190 8.63 -11.19 25.70
CA LYS A 190 7.39 -11.70 26.31
C LYS A 190 6.37 -12.21 25.29
N GLY A 191 6.66 -12.07 23.99
CA GLY A 191 5.75 -12.39 22.88
C GLY A 191 5.54 -11.21 21.93
N ASP A 192 4.66 -11.39 20.97
CA ASP A 192 4.39 -10.38 19.94
C ASP A 192 3.47 -9.28 20.45
N MET A 193 3.86 -8.04 20.21
CA MET A 193 3.00 -6.86 20.36
C MET A 193 2.50 -6.46 18.97
N CYS A 194 1.22 -6.12 18.83
CA CYS A 194 0.61 -5.93 17.53
C CYS A 194 -0.27 -4.69 17.51
N TYR A 195 -0.23 -3.93 16.42
CA TYR A 195 -1.24 -2.94 16.06
C TYR A 195 -1.85 -3.33 14.73
N GLN A 196 -3.17 -3.31 14.64
CA GLN A 196 -3.91 -3.47 13.39
C GLN A 196 -4.96 -2.37 13.32
N GLY A 197 -4.88 -1.53 12.31
CA GLY A 197 -5.75 -0.38 12.19
C GLY A 197 -5.33 0.54 11.06
N GLU A 198 -5.81 1.77 11.13
CA GLU A 198 -5.48 2.79 10.14
C GLU A 198 -4.17 3.51 10.48
N TYR A 199 -3.50 3.99 9.43
CA TYR A 199 -2.28 4.78 9.45
C TYR A 199 -2.45 6.01 8.58
N LEU A 200 -1.79 7.09 8.97
CA LEU A 200 -1.62 8.31 8.19
C LEU A 200 -0.21 8.82 8.43
N ASP A 201 0.60 8.88 7.37
CA ASP A 201 2.00 9.33 7.40
C ASP A 201 2.81 8.68 8.53
N ASP A 202 2.87 7.33 8.53
CA ASP A 202 3.54 6.48 9.53
C ASP A 202 2.91 6.45 10.94
N LEU A 203 1.94 7.32 11.20
CA LEU A 203 1.29 7.43 12.50
C LEU A 203 -0.01 6.63 12.52
N LYS A 204 -0.26 5.93 13.64
CA LYS A 204 -1.55 5.30 13.91
C LYS A 204 -2.65 6.36 13.91
N HIS A 205 -3.72 6.11 13.18
CA HIS A 205 -4.81 7.05 12.98
C HIS A 205 -6.14 6.29 12.90
N GLY A 206 -7.27 6.99 12.94
CA GLY A 206 -8.60 6.40 12.72
C GLY A 206 -8.92 5.31 13.74
N MET A 207 -9.51 4.21 13.28
CA MET A 207 -9.83 3.07 14.14
C MET A 207 -8.67 2.06 14.15
N GLY A 208 -8.36 1.53 15.33
CA GLY A 208 -7.29 0.54 15.46
C GLY A 208 -7.30 -0.24 16.76
N LYS A 209 -6.78 -1.47 16.65
CA LYS A 209 -6.62 -2.41 17.75
C LYS A 209 -5.15 -2.61 18.07
N PHE A 210 -4.76 -2.35 19.31
CA PHE A 210 -3.44 -2.60 19.83
C PHE A 210 -3.49 -3.71 20.88
N THR A 211 -2.74 -4.78 20.64
CA THR A 211 -2.67 -5.96 21.50
C THR A 211 -1.28 -6.07 22.11
N TRP A 212 -1.23 -6.26 23.42
CA TRP A 212 0.01 -6.51 24.16
C TRP A 212 0.22 -8.02 24.37
N PRO A 213 1.47 -8.48 24.58
CA PRO A 213 1.76 -9.90 24.78
C PRO A 213 1.07 -10.54 26.00
N ASP A 214 0.72 -9.73 27.00
CA ASP A 214 0.03 -10.18 28.22
C ASP A 214 -1.49 -10.28 28.07
N GLY A 215 -2.01 -10.16 26.84
CA GLY A 215 -3.44 -10.24 26.54
C GLY A 215 -4.20 -8.95 26.74
N ARG A 216 -3.56 -7.87 27.26
CA ARG A 216 -4.19 -6.55 27.24
C ARG A 216 -4.49 -6.13 25.81
N CYS A 217 -5.55 -5.35 25.65
CA CYS A 217 -5.96 -4.83 24.36
C CYS A 217 -6.57 -3.43 24.49
N TYR A 218 -6.34 -2.59 23.49
CA TYR A 218 -7.07 -1.35 23.26
C TYR A 218 -7.64 -1.40 21.84
N ASP A 219 -8.94 -1.24 21.70
CA ASP A 219 -9.65 -1.25 20.43
C ASP A 219 -10.52 0.00 20.34
N GLY A 220 -10.10 1.00 19.57
CA GLY A 220 -10.73 2.30 19.59
C GLY A 220 -10.08 3.31 18.67
N GLU A 221 -10.37 4.59 18.93
CA GLU A 221 -9.88 5.69 18.11
C GLU A 221 -8.39 6.01 18.39
N TRP A 222 -7.68 6.40 17.34
CA TRP A 222 -6.29 6.81 17.33
C TRP A 222 -6.16 8.15 16.59
N LEU A 223 -5.35 9.05 17.14
CA LEU A 223 -5.07 10.34 16.54
C LEU A 223 -3.57 10.63 16.67
N CYS A 224 -2.92 10.78 15.51
CA CYS A 224 -1.51 11.14 15.36
C CYS A 224 -0.60 10.29 16.27
N GLY A 225 -0.80 8.97 16.23
CA GLY A 225 -0.01 7.97 16.95
C GLY A 225 -0.47 7.65 18.37
N LYS A 226 -1.40 8.42 18.93
CA LYS A 226 -1.86 8.30 20.32
C LYS A 226 -3.29 7.76 20.40
N ARG A 227 -3.64 7.06 21.47
CA ARG A 227 -5.04 6.70 21.76
C ARG A 227 -5.86 7.97 21.99
N HIS A 228 -7.03 8.02 21.39
CA HIS A 228 -7.94 9.16 21.43
C HIS A 228 -9.40 8.68 21.47
N GLY A 229 -10.35 9.59 21.68
CA GLY A 229 -11.77 9.33 21.52
C GLY A 229 -12.29 8.18 22.38
N ARG A 230 -13.29 7.47 21.86
CA ARG A 230 -13.91 6.30 22.49
C ARG A 230 -13.13 5.03 22.16
N GLY A 231 -12.95 4.17 23.16
CA GLY A 231 -12.29 2.88 22.97
C GLY A 231 -12.72 1.81 23.97
N ALA A 232 -12.57 0.55 23.57
CA ALA A 232 -12.68 -0.59 24.45
C ALA A 232 -11.28 -0.98 24.95
N TYR A 233 -11.13 -1.11 26.26
CA TYR A 233 -9.92 -1.61 26.89
C TYR A 233 -10.18 -2.96 27.53
N THR A 234 -9.34 -3.94 27.20
CA THR A 234 -9.36 -5.28 27.78
C THR A 234 -8.13 -5.47 28.67
N THR A 235 -8.34 -5.92 29.91
CA THR A 235 -7.25 -6.26 30.83
C THR A 235 -6.61 -7.61 30.45
N SER A 236 -5.46 -7.93 31.04
CA SER A 236 -4.83 -9.25 30.86
C SER A 236 -5.68 -10.42 31.39
N ARG A 237 -6.71 -10.13 32.20
CA ARG A 237 -7.67 -11.13 32.69
C ARG A 237 -8.89 -11.31 31.78
N GLY A 238 -9.01 -10.50 30.73
CA GLY A 238 -10.15 -10.51 29.82
C GLY A 238 -11.29 -9.57 30.21
N ASP A 239 -11.20 -8.85 31.33
CA ASP A 239 -12.21 -7.85 31.69
C ASP A 239 -12.19 -6.72 30.65
N TYR A 240 -13.34 -6.40 30.07
CA TYR A 240 -13.46 -5.34 29.07
C TYR A 240 -14.29 -4.16 29.60
N ARG A 241 -13.89 -2.94 29.26
CA ARG A 241 -14.62 -1.71 29.58
C ARG A 241 -14.47 -0.68 28.48
N ILE A 242 -15.51 0.12 28.25
CA ILE A 242 -15.50 1.22 27.29
C ILE A 242 -15.17 2.52 28.02
N GLY A 243 -14.22 3.29 27.49
CA GLY A 243 -13.81 4.58 28.05
C GLY A 243 -13.52 5.62 26.99
N TYR A 244 -13.04 6.77 27.47
CA TYR A 244 -12.61 7.89 26.64
C TYR A 244 -11.15 8.24 26.92
N TRP A 245 -10.38 8.49 25.86
CA TRP A 245 -8.96 8.86 25.91
C TRP A 245 -8.71 10.18 25.19
N SER A 246 -7.68 10.91 25.62
CA SER A 246 -7.15 12.07 24.91
C SER A 246 -5.63 12.08 25.04
N GLU A 247 -4.96 11.97 23.90
CA GLU A 247 -3.49 11.97 23.81
C GLU A 247 -2.86 10.91 24.73
N ASP A 248 -3.30 9.65 24.61
CA ASP A 248 -2.91 8.52 25.46
C ASP A 248 -3.31 8.61 26.94
N ARG A 249 -3.87 9.73 27.40
CA ARG A 249 -4.40 9.85 28.76
C ARG A 249 -5.83 9.34 28.81
N PHE A 250 -6.07 8.41 29.73
CA PHE A 250 -7.43 7.98 30.07
C PHE A 250 -8.18 9.13 30.76
N ILE A 251 -9.40 9.41 30.30
CA ILE A 251 -10.25 10.48 30.83
C ILE A 251 -11.30 9.92 31.78
N ARG A 252 -12.15 9.00 31.31
CA ARG A 252 -13.22 8.38 32.10
C ARG A 252 -13.75 7.11 31.44
N TRP A 253 -14.38 6.24 32.23
CA TRP A 253 -15.19 5.15 31.70
C TRP A 253 -16.53 5.67 31.18
N GLU A 254 -17.06 5.02 30.16
CA GLU A 254 -18.44 5.20 29.72
C GLU A 254 -19.36 4.71 30.84
N GLN A 255 -20.31 5.56 31.26
CA GLN A 255 -21.27 5.20 32.31
C GLN A 255 -22.38 4.40 31.65
N ASN A 256 -22.69 3.22 32.21
CA ASN A 256 -23.84 2.44 31.78
C ASN A 256 -25.11 3.18 32.19
N SER A 257 -25.93 3.61 31.23
CA SER A 257 -27.24 4.24 31.49
C SER A 257 -28.15 3.37 32.39
N CYS A 258 -27.98 2.05 32.35
CA CYS A 258 -28.72 1.07 33.16
C CYS A 258 -28.43 1.13 34.68
N GLU A 259 -27.19 1.42 35.09
CA GLU A 259 -26.82 1.46 36.52
C GLU A 259 -27.35 2.71 37.22
N GLN A 260 -27.43 3.82 36.48
CA GLN A 260 -28.04 5.07 36.97
C GLN A 260 -29.55 4.96 37.13
N ASP A 261 -30.26 4.27 36.24
CA ASP A 261 -31.70 4.04 36.40
C ASP A 261 -32.04 3.11 37.57
N SER A 262 -31.18 2.12 37.84
CA SER A 262 -31.34 1.18 38.95
C SER A 262 -31.14 1.86 40.31
N LEU A 263 -30.11 2.71 40.43
CA LEU A 263 -29.87 3.52 41.63
C LEU A 263 -30.94 4.61 41.82
N ASN A 264 -31.37 5.26 40.75
CA ASN A 264 -32.41 6.29 40.82
C ASN A 264 -33.80 5.72 41.12
N ARG A 265 -34.07 4.44 40.81
CA ARG A 265 -35.30 3.74 41.23
C ARG A 265 -35.27 3.25 42.68
N MET A 266 -34.10 2.98 43.25
CA MET A 266 -33.96 2.57 44.66
C MET A 266 -33.98 3.75 45.65
N LEU A 267 -33.76 4.98 45.16
CA LEU A 267 -33.74 6.20 45.96
C LEU A 267 -35.05 7.01 45.88
N ARG A 268 -36.14 6.43 45.36
CA ARG A 268 -37.48 7.02 45.31
C ARG A 268 -38.48 6.22 46.12
#